data_AF-A0A1L7WAW4-F1
#
_entry.id   AF-A0A1L7WAW4-F1
#
_cell.length_a   1.000
_cell.length_b   1.000
_cell.length_c   1.000
_cell.angle_alpha   90.00
_cell.angle_beta   90.00
_cell.angle_gamma   90.00
#
_symmetry.space_group_name_H-M   'P 1'
#
loop_
_entity.id
_entity.type
_entity.pdbx_description
1 polymer ?
#
loop_
_entity_poly.entity_id
_entity_poly.type
_entity_poly.pdbx_seq_one_letter_code
_entity_poly.pdbx_strand_id
1 'polypeptide(L)'
;MAPSNALTTDICQCTKAEGNYDVEGELGTTVICPSCHLEEATAGERDEQAAFLDDKKVYSAFKDSPSLMRIAARPEEQSIKLVIRKRQKGQQAFAKNARKLVKEYGTTPIVASLKGMLDEGVFTSTDVAKRRFPDLFPEEQVPKYEEGQESATGHPSTKDMELPDGECNKSNEEAGDSAAGVLPNSRPGQTLRDCCLLPRPRQRLMLQLQLILEHACFSFGQREMQQTLDKWDHSCAEAISLQTWIDFFQNNKTFKTEGNAESLPKLLGSVGRIQNVIIYRLNLNFEEVNQFLLDAEEFIRLLDTPLYLDAVKPLRQRIEEVLLMANRDAASIHNEADGKVAEIEAQRERLNREEEGVKRHRDENLDNIRDSIEHDIFAAMGQAKDTLPDIGLAENRWKN
;
A
#
# COMPACT_ATOMS: atom_id res chain seq x y z
N MET A 1 -43.02 22.19 -14.19
CA MET A 1 -42.87 21.12 -15.20
C MET A 1 -41.40 20.75 -15.27
N ALA A 2 -41.05 19.58 -14.72
CA ALA A 2 -39.76 18.90 -14.90
C ALA A 2 -39.99 17.41 -14.56
N PRO A 3 -39.63 16.44 -15.42
CA PRO A 3 -39.80 15.03 -15.10
C PRO A 3 -38.54 14.42 -14.47
N SER A 4 -38.79 13.41 -13.64
CA SER A 4 -37.84 12.55 -12.93
C SER A 4 -37.27 11.47 -13.87
N ASN A 5 -35.96 11.22 -13.81
CA ASN A 5 -35.34 10.06 -14.46
C ASN A 5 -34.97 9.02 -13.39
N ALA A 6 -35.72 7.92 -13.39
CA ALA A 6 -35.42 6.70 -12.63
C ALA A 6 -34.34 5.89 -13.36
N LEU A 7 -33.42 5.29 -12.60
CA LEU A 7 -32.41 4.36 -13.10
C LEU A 7 -33.08 3.00 -13.38
N THR A 8 -33.35 2.67 -14.64
CA THR A 8 -33.79 1.33 -15.05
C THR A 8 -32.60 0.39 -15.07
N THR A 9 -32.66 -0.69 -14.29
CA THR A 9 -31.72 -1.81 -14.40
C THR A 9 -32.14 -2.66 -15.58
N ASP A 10 -31.34 -2.70 -16.65
CA ASP A 10 -31.66 -3.48 -17.86
C ASP A 10 -31.53 -4.98 -17.58
N ILE A 11 -32.65 -5.69 -17.62
CA ILE A 11 -32.74 -7.15 -17.46
C ILE A 11 -32.84 -7.78 -18.86
N CYS A 12 -32.10 -8.86 -19.12
CA CYS A 12 -32.10 -9.51 -20.44
C CYS A 12 -33.48 -10.11 -20.79
N GLN A 13 -33.98 -9.82 -22.00
CA GLN A 13 -35.28 -10.29 -22.52
C GLN A 13 -35.15 -11.37 -23.62
N CYS A 14 -33.98 -12.00 -23.78
CA CYS A 14 -33.81 -13.05 -24.79
C CYS A 14 -34.72 -14.25 -24.48
N THR A 15 -35.59 -14.61 -25.42
CA THR A 15 -36.41 -15.84 -25.36
C THR A 15 -35.52 -17.08 -25.32
N LYS A 16 -35.65 -17.89 -24.26
CA LYS A 16 -34.95 -19.18 -24.09
C LYS A 16 -35.21 -20.07 -25.32
N ALA A 17 -34.20 -20.24 -26.17
CA ALA A 17 -34.22 -21.29 -27.19
C ALA A 17 -33.89 -22.61 -26.51
N GLU A 18 -34.79 -23.58 -26.62
CA GLU A 18 -34.65 -24.94 -26.07
C GLU A 18 -33.36 -25.60 -26.56
N GLY A 19 -32.45 -25.88 -25.62
CA GLY A 19 -31.26 -26.68 -25.85
C GLY A 19 -30.78 -27.23 -24.51
N ASN A 20 -31.02 -28.51 -24.29
CA ASN A 20 -30.60 -29.26 -23.09
C ASN A 20 -29.09 -29.09 -22.86
N TYR A 21 -28.74 -28.38 -21.80
CA TYR A 21 -27.43 -28.49 -21.16
C TYR A 21 -27.68 -28.66 -19.65
N ASP A 22 -27.56 -29.91 -19.19
CA ASP A 22 -27.45 -30.23 -17.77
C ASP A 22 -26.11 -29.68 -17.26
N VAL A 23 -26.16 -28.56 -16.53
CA VAL A 23 -25.05 -28.09 -15.70
C VAL A 23 -25.54 -28.11 -14.27
N GLU A 24 -25.04 -29.07 -13.48
CA GLU A 24 -25.13 -29.06 -12.02
C GLU A 24 -24.42 -27.80 -11.49
N GLY A 25 -25.19 -26.72 -11.28
CA GLY A 25 -24.70 -25.42 -10.85
C GLY A 25 -24.68 -25.28 -9.33
N GLU A 26 -23.49 -25.09 -8.77
CA GLU A 26 -23.29 -24.48 -7.44
C GLU A 26 -24.02 -23.12 -7.36
N LEU A 27 -24.82 -22.91 -6.32
CA LEU A 27 -25.52 -21.65 -6.07
C LEU A 27 -24.52 -20.51 -5.83
N GLY A 28 -24.39 -19.61 -6.80
CA GLY A 28 -23.63 -18.35 -6.65
C GLY A 28 -22.86 -17.85 -7.88
N THR A 29 -22.94 -18.51 -9.04
CA THR A 29 -22.37 -17.99 -10.28
C THR A 29 -23.37 -17.10 -11.01
N THR A 30 -23.02 -15.83 -11.24
CA THR A 30 -23.71 -14.97 -12.20
C THR A 30 -23.50 -15.54 -13.60
N VAL A 31 -24.58 -16.01 -14.22
CA VAL A 31 -24.56 -16.47 -15.61
C VAL A 31 -24.81 -15.25 -16.49
N ILE A 32 -23.85 -14.96 -17.37
CA ILE A 32 -23.95 -13.89 -18.37
C ILE A 32 -24.61 -14.52 -19.60
N CYS A 33 -25.73 -13.95 -20.06
CA CYS A 33 -26.40 -14.45 -21.26
C CYS A 33 -25.46 -14.31 -22.49
N PRO A 34 -25.16 -15.40 -23.22
CA PRO A 34 -24.22 -15.36 -24.35
C PRO A 34 -24.73 -14.56 -25.56
N SER A 35 -26.02 -14.21 -25.60
CA SER A 35 -26.61 -13.43 -26.69
C SER A 35 -26.65 -11.92 -26.42
N CYS A 36 -26.88 -11.50 -25.17
CA CYS A 36 -27.07 -10.10 -24.82
C CYS A 36 -25.99 -9.55 -23.84
N HIS A 37 -25.14 -10.42 -23.30
CA HIS A 37 -24.11 -10.11 -22.30
C HIS A 37 -24.58 -9.41 -21.01
N LEU A 38 -25.87 -9.45 -20.69
CA LEU A 38 -26.45 -8.94 -19.43
C LEU A 38 -26.57 -10.04 -18.36
N GLU A 39 -26.55 -9.64 -17.08
CA GLU A 39 -26.59 -10.53 -15.90
C GLU A 39 -28.00 -11.09 -15.63
N GLU A 40 -28.10 -12.39 -15.37
CA GLU A 40 -29.35 -13.07 -15.01
C GLU A 40 -29.52 -13.13 -13.48
N ALA A 41 -30.59 -12.55 -12.92
CA ALA A 41 -30.81 -12.51 -11.48
C ALA A 41 -31.49 -13.79 -10.97
N THR A 42 -30.87 -14.48 -10.01
CA THR A 42 -31.51 -15.57 -9.24
C THR A 42 -32.15 -15.00 -7.98
N ALA A 43 -33.48 -15.03 -7.92
CA ALA A 43 -34.24 -14.64 -6.73
C ALA A 43 -34.32 -15.83 -5.75
N GLY A 44 -33.79 -15.66 -4.54
CA GLY A 44 -33.96 -16.58 -3.41
C GLY A 44 -34.58 -15.84 -2.22
N GLU A 45 -35.70 -16.35 -1.73
CA GLU A 45 -36.54 -15.79 -0.66
C GLU A 45 -35.81 -15.70 0.70
N ARG A 46 -36.13 -14.64 1.47
CA ARG A 46 -35.64 -14.41 2.84
C ARG A 46 -36.53 -15.14 3.84
N ASP A 47 -35.93 -15.93 4.72
CA ASP A 47 -36.48 -16.22 6.04
C ASP A 47 -35.75 -15.39 7.12
N GLU A 48 -36.54 -14.66 7.90
CA GLU A 48 -36.13 -13.76 8.98
C GLU A 48 -35.90 -14.53 10.29
N GLN A 49 -34.65 -14.77 10.65
CA GLN A 49 -34.20 -14.79 12.04
C GLN A 49 -32.68 -14.48 12.07
N ALA A 50 -32.34 -13.20 12.13
CA ALA A 50 -30.94 -12.76 12.15
C ALA A 50 -30.30 -13.07 13.51
N ALA A 51 -29.52 -14.15 13.58
CA ALA A 51 -28.55 -14.34 14.65
C ALA A 51 -27.56 -13.15 14.61
N PHE A 52 -27.48 -12.38 15.69
CA PHE A 52 -26.52 -11.28 15.80
C PHE A 52 -25.09 -11.83 15.68
N LEU A 53 -24.32 -11.25 14.76
CA LEU A 53 -22.93 -11.64 14.51
C LEU A 53 -22.07 -11.25 15.72
N ASP A 54 -21.40 -12.23 16.32
CA ASP A 54 -20.50 -12.04 17.45
C ASP A 54 -19.08 -11.65 16.99
N ASP A 55 -18.74 -10.38 17.16
CA ASP A 55 -17.42 -9.79 16.84
C ASP A 55 -16.26 -10.58 17.48
N LYS A 56 -16.44 -11.18 18.66
CA LYS A 56 -15.40 -11.97 19.35
C LYS A 56 -15.04 -13.24 18.57
N LYS A 57 -16.04 -13.88 17.95
CA LYS A 57 -15.84 -15.05 17.07
C LYS A 57 -15.15 -14.64 15.77
N VAL A 58 -15.52 -13.47 15.22
CA VAL A 58 -14.87 -12.91 14.02
C VAL A 58 -13.41 -12.61 14.32
N TYR A 59 -13.11 -11.88 15.39
CA TYR A 59 -11.73 -11.61 15.79
C TYR A 59 -10.91 -12.90 15.96
N SER A 60 -11.44 -13.89 16.69
CA SER A 60 -10.76 -15.17 16.93
C SER A 60 -10.47 -15.96 15.65
N ALA A 61 -11.36 -15.89 14.65
CA ALA A 61 -11.16 -16.58 13.37
C ALA A 61 -10.11 -15.89 12.47
N PHE A 62 -9.89 -14.58 12.67
CA PHE A 62 -9.13 -13.75 11.75
C PHE A 62 -7.86 -13.10 12.33
N LYS A 63 -7.64 -13.13 13.65
CA LYS A 63 -6.51 -12.49 14.34
C LYS A 63 -5.13 -12.88 13.77
N ASP A 64 -4.94 -14.15 13.42
CA ASP A 64 -3.66 -14.66 12.90
C ASP A 64 -3.64 -14.67 11.36
N SER A 65 -4.25 -13.69 10.70
CA SER A 65 -4.34 -13.64 9.23
C SER A 65 -3.33 -12.66 8.64
N PRO A 66 -2.22 -13.13 8.04
CA PRO A 66 -1.25 -12.24 7.39
C PRO A 66 -1.85 -11.43 6.25
N SER A 67 -2.88 -11.98 5.58
CA SER A 67 -3.59 -11.28 4.50
C SER A 67 -4.51 -10.18 5.02
N LEU A 68 -5.02 -10.30 6.26
CA LEU A 68 -5.81 -9.25 6.90
C LEU A 68 -4.91 -8.08 7.32
N MET A 69 -3.75 -8.38 7.91
CA MET A 69 -2.77 -7.38 8.32
C MET A 69 -2.28 -6.51 7.15
N ARG A 70 -2.14 -7.11 5.96
CA ARG A 70 -1.72 -6.39 4.76
C ARG A 70 -2.75 -5.36 4.26
N ILE A 71 -4.02 -5.55 4.57
CA ILE A 71 -5.10 -4.65 4.12
C ILE A 71 -5.56 -3.70 5.24
N ALA A 72 -4.98 -3.81 6.44
CA ALA A 72 -5.38 -3.01 7.59
C ALA A 72 -5.17 -1.50 7.40
N ALA A 73 -4.21 -1.09 6.57
CA ALA A 73 -3.99 0.31 6.24
C ALA A 73 -5.06 0.91 5.30
N ARG A 74 -5.74 0.06 4.49
CA ARG A 74 -6.80 0.46 3.55
C ARG A 74 -7.83 -0.67 3.40
N PRO A 75 -8.80 -0.80 4.32
CA PRO A 75 -9.76 -1.89 4.35
C PRO A 75 -10.88 -1.72 3.31
N GLU A 76 -10.58 -2.05 2.05
CA GLU A 76 -11.59 -2.09 0.98
C GLU A 76 -12.48 -3.35 1.08
N GLU A 77 -13.77 -3.20 0.79
CA GLU A 77 -14.76 -4.28 0.92
C GLU A 77 -14.39 -5.53 0.09
N GLN A 78 -13.90 -5.34 -1.14
CA GLN A 78 -13.47 -6.43 -2.01
C GLN A 78 -12.22 -7.16 -1.47
N SER A 79 -11.29 -6.40 -0.87
CA SER A 79 -10.09 -6.94 -0.25
C SER A 79 -10.44 -7.78 0.98
N ILE A 80 -11.39 -7.34 1.81
CA ILE A 80 -11.89 -8.11 2.96
C ILE A 80 -12.59 -9.40 2.49
N LYS A 81 -13.44 -9.33 1.45
CA LYS A 81 -14.06 -10.52 0.83
C LYS A 81 -13.01 -11.54 0.36
N LEU A 82 -11.91 -11.07 -0.23
CA LEU A 82 -10.81 -11.94 -0.66
C LEU A 82 -10.09 -12.58 0.53
N VAL A 83 -9.88 -11.85 1.63
CA VAL A 83 -9.30 -12.39 2.87
C VAL A 83 -10.20 -13.47 3.46
N ILE A 84 -11.52 -13.25 3.51
CA ILE A 84 -12.49 -14.25 3.96
C ILE A 84 -12.40 -15.53 3.10
N ARG A 85 -12.39 -15.40 1.77
CA ARG A 85 -12.26 -16.54 0.86
C ARG A 85 -10.92 -17.28 1.04
N LYS A 86 -9.82 -16.57 1.23
CA LYS A 86 -8.51 -17.20 1.49
C LYS A 86 -8.49 -17.90 2.84
N ARG A 87 -9.09 -17.29 3.87
CA ARG A 87 -9.13 -17.86 5.23
C ARG A 87 -9.93 -19.15 5.29
N GLN A 88 -10.91 -19.34 4.41
CA GLN A 88 -11.68 -20.58 4.27
C GLN A 88 -10.94 -21.72 3.57
N LYS A 89 -9.75 -21.51 2.99
CA LYS A 89 -9.01 -22.55 2.28
C LYS A 89 -8.19 -23.42 3.25
N GLY A 90 -8.12 -24.72 2.98
CA GLY A 90 -7.34 -25.69 3.76
C GLY A 90 -8.10 -26.37 4.90
N GLN A 91 -7.37 -27.12 5.74
CA GLN A 91 -7.94 -27.96 6.82
C GLN A 91 -7.66 -27.45 8.23
N GLN A 92 -6.95 -26.33 8.37
CA GLN A 92 -6.59 -25.77 9.68
C GLN A 92 -7.82 -25.27 10.46
N ALA A 93 -7.69 -25.19 11.79
CA ALA A 93 -8.80 -24.84 12.70
C ALA A 93 -9.44 -23.49 12.36
N PHE A 94 -8.64 -22.48 12.01
CA PHE A 94 -9.17 -21.17 11.59
C PHE A 94 -9.96 -21.25 10.28
N ALA A 95 -9.64 -22.16 9.36
CA ALA A 95 -10.35 -22.32 8.11
C ALA A 95 -11.72 -22.98 8.31
N LYS A 96 -11.79 -23.95 9.23
CA LYS A 96 -13.07 -24.52 9.70
C LYS A 96 -13.93 -23.46 10.37
N ASN A 97 -13.35 -22.63 11.24
CA ASN A 97 -14.06 -21.54 11.91
C ASN A 97 -14.56 -20.47 10.94
N ALA A 98 -13.74 -20.07 9.95
CA ALA A 98 -14.13 -19.12 8.92
C ALA A 98 -15.27 -19.66 8.03
N ARG A 99 -15.22 -20.95 7.64
CA ARG A 99 -16.31 -21.61 6.89
C ARG A 99 -17.59 -21.67 7.71
N LYS A 100 -17.49 -22.00 9.01
CA LYS A 100 -18.65 -22.01 9.92
C LYS A 100 -19.29 -20.63 10.03
N LEU A 101 -18.48 -19.59 10.29
CA LEU A 101 -18.96 -18.20 10.36
C LEU A 101 -19.67 -17.77 9.08
N VAL A 102 -19.09 -18.05 7.91
CA VAL A 102 -19.67 -17.66 6.63
C VAL A 102 -20.96 -18.42 6.32
N LYS A 103 -21.04 -19.69 6.74
CA LYS A 103 -22.28 -20.49 6.64
C LYS A 103 -23.37 -19.98 7.58
N GLU A 104 -23.01 -19.49 8.76
CA GLU A 104 -23.94 -19.09 9.81
C GLU A 104 -24.46 -17.65 9.65
N TYR A 105 -23.62 -16.72 9.18
CA TYR A 105 -23.96 -15.29 9.09
C TYR A 105 -23.88 -14.70 7.68
N GLY A 106 -23.41 -15.47 6.70
CA GLY A 106 -23.13 -14.95 5.35
C GLY A 106 -21.89 -14.07 5.29
N THR A 107 -21.47 -13.70 4.08
CA THR A 107 -20.22 -12.94 3.88
C THR A 107 -20.38 -11.47 4.23
N THR A 108 -21.54 -10.85 3.93
CA THR A 108 -21.75 -9.41 4.07
C THR A 108 -21.66 -8.91 5.51
N PRO A 109 -22.30 -9.54 6.52
CA PRO A 109 -22.18 -9.09 7.90
C PRO A 109 -20.75 -9.24 8.45
N ILE A 110 -20.05 -10.31 8.06
CA ILE A 110 -18.64 -10.53 8.44
C ILE A 110 -17.74 -9.45 7.86
N VAL A 111 -17.98 -9.03 6.62
CA VAL A 111 -17.23 -7.93 5.99
C VAL A 111 -17.43 -6.62 6.75
N ALA A 112 -18.67 -6.30 7.14
CA ALA A 112 -18.96 -5.09 7.91
C ALA A 112 -18.29 -5.11 9.29
N SER A 113 -18.35 -6.23 10.01
CA SER A 113 -17.68 -6.42 11.32
C SER A 113 -16.16 -6.34 11.19
N LEU A 114 -15.56 -7.02 10.21
CA LEU A 114 -14.12 -6.93 9.96
C LEU A 114 -13.68 -5.52 9.60
N LYS A 115 -14.48 -4.79 8.82
CA LYS A 115 -14.18 -3.40 8.45
C LYS A 115 -14.16 -2.50 9.69
N GLY A 116 -15.20 -2.55 10.53
CA GLY A 116 -15.25 -1.76 11.77
C GLY A 116 -14.07 -2.06 12.71
N MET A 117 -13.71 -3.35 12.89
CA MET A 117 -12.55 -3.72 13.70
C MET A 117 -11.20 -3.30 13.10
N LEU A 118 -11.09 -3.21 11.77
CA LEU A 118 -9.88 -2.70 11.12
C LEU A 118 -9.77 -1.18 11.26
N ASP A 119 -10.88 -0.46 11.09
CA ASP A 119 -10.95 1.00 11.26
C ASP A 119 -10.55 1.42 12.69
N GLU A 120 -10.89 0.59 13.69
CA GLU A 120 -10.50 0.80 15.08
C GLU A 120 -9.07 0.33 15.42
N GLY A 121 -8.37 -0.32 14.49
CA GLY A 121 -7.02 -0.84 14.74
C GLY A 121 -6.95 -2.07 15.65
N VAL A 122 -8.05 -2.81 15.81
CA VAL A 122 -8.15 -3.99 16.69
C VAL A 122 -7.18 -5.11 16.27
N PHE A 123 -6.87 -5.21 14.98
CA PHE A 123 -5.92 -6.21 14.48
C PHE A 123 -4.47 -5.72 14.48
N THR A 124 -4.22 -4.41 14.54
CA THR A 124 -2.88 -3.81 14.45
C THR A 124 -2.31 -3.44 15.82
N SER A 125 -3.14 -3.20 16.82
CA SER A 125 -2.73 -2.90 18.20
C SER A 125 -3.24 -3.95 19.18
N THR A 126 -2.31 -4.65 19.82
CA THR A 126 -2.61 -5.61 20.89
C THR A 126 -3.35 -4.95 22.06
N ASP A 127 -3.06 -3.69 22.39
CA ASP A 127 -3.72 -2.97 23.49
C ASP A 127 -5.16 -2.58 23.14
N VAL A 128 -5.43 -2.26 21.87
CA VAL A 128 -6.81 -2.06 21.39
C VAL A 128 -7.58 -3.37 21.42
N ALA A 129 -6.96 -4.48 20.97
CA ALA A 129 -7.57 -5.80 21.03
C ALA A 129 -7.88 -6.25 22.46
N LYS A 130 -6.95 -6.01 23.40
CA LYS A 130 -7.10 -6.31 24.84
C LYS A 130 -8.26 -5.53 25.46
N ARG A 131 -8.40 -4.24 25.12
CA ARG A 131 -9.52 -3.41 25.60
C ARG A 131 -10.87 -3.86 25.04
N ARG A 132 -10.92 -4.30 23.78
CA ARG A 132 -12.16 -4.73 23.12
C ARG A 132 -12.56 -6.17 23.45
N PHE A 133 -11.59 -7.05 23.70
CA PHE A 133 -11.81 -8.47 24.01
C PHE A 133 -10.94 -8.94 25.19
N PRO A 134 -11.14 -8.41 26.42
CA PRO A 134 -10.29 -8.71 27.57
C PRO A 134 -10.21 -10.21 27.89
N ASP A 135 -11.32 -10.94 27.73
CA ASP A 135 -11.36 -12.40 27.95
C ASP A 135 -10.47 -13.23 27.02
N LEU A 136 -10.01 -12.67 25.89
CA LEU A 136 -9.12 -13.36 24.96
C LEU A 136 -7.63 -13.21 25.34
N PHE A 137 -7.33 -12.43 26.37
CA PHE A 137 -5.98 -12.15 26.87
C PHE A 137 -5.95 -12.38 28.38
N PRO A 138 -5.62 -13.59 28.85
CA PRO A 138 -5.39 -13.84 30.27
C PRO A 138 -4.27 -12.92 30.76
N GLU A 139 -4.48 -12.20 31.86
CA GLU A 139 -3.43 -11.43 32.53
C GLU A 139 -2.31 -12.39 32.97
N GLU A 140 -1.18 -12.34 32.28
CA GLU A 140 0.08 -12.87 32.82
C GLU A 140 0.38 -12.10 34.09
N GLN A 141 0.39 -12.83 35.21
CA GLN A 141 0.78 -12.31 36.51
C GLN A 141 2.14 -11.65 36.40
N VAL A 142 2.18 -10.36 36.73
CA VAL A 142 3.40 -9.56 36.86
C VAL A 142 4.33 -10.23 37.88
N PRO A 143 5.54 -10.70 37.51
CA PRO A 143 6.58 -10.93 38.50
C PRO A 143 6.99 -9.56 39.03
N LYS A 144 6.81 -9.38 40.35
CA LYS A 144 7.33 -8.26 41.12
C LYS A 144 8.78 -7.94 40.72
N TYR A 145 9.03 -6.68 40.42
CA TYR A 145 10.35 -6.09 40.47
C TYR A 145 10.89 -6.19 41.90
N GLU A 146 12.12 -6.69 42.05
CA GLU A 146 13.01 -6.28 43.13
C GLU A 146 14.29 -5.70 42.50
N GLU A 147 14.63 -4.50 42.96
CA GLU A 147 15.85 -3.75 42.67
C GLU A 147 17.11 -4.47 43.17
N GLY A 148 18.25 -4.26 42.49
CA GLY A 148 19.55 -4.57 43.09
C GLY A 148 20.77 -4.61 42.16
N GLN A 149 21.42 -3.45 42.03
CA GLN A 149 22.87 -3.21 41.94
C GLN A 149 23.74 -3.61 40.72
N GLU A 150 24.50 -2.58 40.33
CA GLU A 150 25.81 -2.49 39.65
C GLU A 150 26.74 -3.71 39.69
N SER A 151 27.43 -3.99 38.57
CA SER A 151 28.90 -4.03 38.51
C SER A 151 29.39 -4.37 37.09
N ALA A 152 30.49 -3.73 36.72
CA ALA A 152 31.19 -3.83 35.46
C ALA A 152 32.04 -5.11 35.31
N THR A 153 32.55 -5.27 34.08
CA THR A 153 33.73 -6.04 33.62
C THR A 153 33.62 -7.55 33.40
N GLY A 154 34.00 -7.97 32.18
CA GLY A 154 34.66 -9.27 31.93
C GLY A 154 34.08 -10.14 30.81
N HIS A 155 34.60 -10.00 29.59
CA HIS A 155 34.62 -11.06 28.57
C HIS A 155 35.52 -12.24 29.04
N PRO A 156 35.52 -13.48 28.44
CA PRO A 156 35.45 -13.74 26.99
C PRO A 156 34.83 -15.09 26.51
N SER A 157 34.74 -15.21 25.17
CA SER A 157 35.23 -16.36 24.36
C SER A 157 34.24 -17.35 23.70
N THR A 158 34.15 -17.17 22.37
CA THR A 158 34.38 -18.13 21.26
C THR A 158 33.58 -19.44 21.12
N LYS A 159 32.95 -19.59 19.94
CA LYS A 159 33.33 -20.59 18.94
C LYS A 159 32.71 -20.30 17.56
N ASP A 160 33.59 -20.36 16.57
CA ASP A 160 33.43 -20.07 15.14
C ASP A 160 32.62 -21.13 14.35
N MET A 161 32.08 -20.71 13.20
CA MET A 161 32.22 -21.44 11.92
C MET A 161 31.88 -20.52 10.72
N GLU A 162 32.95 -20.05 10.06
CA GLU A 162 33.20 -19.71 8.65
C GLU A 162 32.35 -20.48 7.59
N LEU A 163 31.95 -20.00 6.39
CA LEU A 163 32.56 -19.31 5.21
C LEU A 163 31.42 -18.97 4.19
N PRO A 164 31.62 -18.38 2.99
CA PRO A 164 32.61 -17.41 2.50
C PRO A 164 32.00 -16.20 1.74
N ASP A 165 32.89 -15.22 1.53
CA ASP A 165 32.82 -14.01 0.72
C ASP A 165 32.53 -14.20 -0.79
N GLY A 166 32.02 -13.10 -1.35
CA GLY A 166 32.00 -12.76 -2.76
C GLY A 166 31.77 -11.25 -2.95
N GLU A 167 32.73 -10.43 -2.50
CA GLU A 167 32.92 -9.02 -2.89
C GLU A 167 32.98 -8.87 -4.45
N CYS A 168 32.76 -7.71 -5.09
CA CYS A 168 33.19 -6.37 -4.76
C CYS A 168 32.52 -5.35 -5.69
N ASN A 169 32.23 -4.13 -5.21
CA ASN A 169 33.08 -2.97 -5.52
C ASN A 169 32.51 -1.69 -4.88
N LYS A 170 33.33 -1.16 -3.95
CA LYS A 170 33.25 0.19 -3.38
C LYS A 170 33.92 1.20 -4.31
N SER A 171 33.48 2.44 -4.24
CA SER A 171 34.31 3.62 -4.49
C SER A 171 34.16 4.55 -3.28
N ASN A 172 35.26 4.81 -2.58
CA ASN A 172 35.40 5.81 -1.51
C ASN A 172 35.96 7.12 -2.07
N GLU A 173 35.61 8.24 -1.44
CA GLU A 173 36.48 9.34 -0.95
C GLU A 173 35.58 10.53 -0.56
N GLU A 174 35.83 11.38 0.43
CA GLU A 174 36.50 11.32 1.74
C GLU A 174 36.05 12.58 2.54
N ALA A 175 36.30 12.56 3.85
CA ALA A 175 36.38 13.67 4.82
C ALA A 175 35.11 14.37 5.37
N GLY A 176 34.96 14.35 6.71
CA GLY A 176 34.44 15.51 7.46
C GLY A 176 33.44 15.28 8.61
N ASP A 177 33.96 14.92 9.79
CA ASP A 177 33.62 15.42 11.13
C ASP A 177 32.23 15.20 11.80
N SER A 178 32.29 15.01 13.12
CA SER A 178 31.23 14.73 14.09
C SER A 178 30.18 15.85 14.23
N ALA A 179 28.89 15.51 14.23
CA ALA A 179 27.90 16.07 15.17
C ALA A 179 26.53 15.36 15.10
N ALA A 180 26.05 14.98 16.29
CA ALA A 180 24.66 14.94 16.75
C ALA A 180 23.52 14.45 15.83
N GLY A 181 22.81 13.44 16.32
CA GLY A 181 21.61 12.88 15.70
C GLY A 181 20.57 13.94 15.30
N VAL A 182 20.32 14.00 14.00
CA VAL A 182 19.09 14.52 13.43
C VAL A 182 18.50 13.39 12.59
N LEU A 183 17.43 12.80 13.09
CA LEU A 183 16.54 11.95 12.29
C LEU A 183 16.11 12.78 11.07
N PRO A 184 16.36 12.36 9.81
CA PRO A 184 15.77 13.02 8.66
C PRO A 184 14.31 12.56 8.56
N ASN A 185 13.44 13.12 9.41
CA ASN A 185 12.00 13.10 9.21
C ASN A 185 11.65 14.18 8.20
N SER A 186 11.86 13.86 6.93
CA SER A 186 11.21 14.46 5.77
C SER A 186 11.67 13.64 4.57
N ARG A 187 10.99 12.53 4.29
CA ARG A 187 11.05 11.98 2.93
C ARG A 187 10.31 12.98 2.05
N PRO A 188 10.97 13.60 1.04
CA PRO A 188 10.29 14.42 0.06
C PRO A 188 9.18 13.59 -0.56
N GLY A 189 8.01 14.22 -0.74
CA GLY A 189 6.76 13.58 -1.11
C GLY A 189 6.93 12.46 -2.14
N GLN A 190 6.30 11.32 -1.82
CA GLN A 190 6.17 10.17 -2.70
C GLN A 190 5.50 10.63 -4.00
N THR A 191 6.28 11.05 -4.99
CA THR A 191 5.73 11.38 -6.31
C THR A 191 5.23 10.09 -6.96
N LEU A 192 4.28 10.18 -7.89
CA LEU A 192 3.76 9.04 -8.63
C LEU A 192 4.85 8.26 -9.41
N ARG A 193 6.07 8.81 -9.53
CA ARG A 193 7.25 8.08 -10.00
C ARG A 193 7.54 6.81 -9.20
N ASP A 194 7.20 6.78 -7.92
CA ASP A 194 7.41 5.61 -7.05
C ASP A 194 6.26 4.59 -7.15
N CYS A 195 5.16 4.94 -7.83
CA CYS A 195 4.02 4.04 -7.95
C CYS A 195 4.24 3.04 -9.09
N CYS A 196 4.23 1.76 -8.74
CA CYS A 196 4.35 0.66 -9.69
C CYS A 196 2.98 0.13 -10.11
N LEU A 197 2.87 -0.35 -11.35
CA LEU A 197 1.68 -1.11 -11.75
C LEU A 197 1.54 -2.37 -10.90
N LEU A 198 0.31 -2.62 -10.45
CA LEU A 198 -0.05 -3.86 -9.76
C LEU A 198 0.30 -5.08 -10.65
N PRO A 199 0.69 -6.21 -10.04
CA PRO A 199 1.18 -7.37 -10.80
C PRO A 199 0.21 -7.89 -11.86
N ARG A 200 -1.11 -7.89 -11.57
CA ARG A 200 -2.13 -8.46 -12.48
C ARG A 200 -2.35 -7.60 -13.74
N PRO A 201 -2.65 -6.29 -13.62
CA PRO A 201 -2.76 -5.41 -14.77
C PRO A 201 -1.46 -5.33 -15.58
N ARG A 202 -0.30 -5.24 -14.91
CA ARG A 202 1.02 -5.24 -15.55
C ARG A 202 1.20 -6.44 -16.47
N GLN A 203 0.96 -7.64 -15.95
CA GLN A 203 1.22 -8.85 -16.72
C GLN A 203 0.25 -9.02 -17.89
N ARG A 204 -1.02 -8.65 -17.70
CA ARG A 204 -1.99 -8.66 -18.81
C ARG A 204 -1.59 -7.67 -19.90
N LEU A 205 -1.19 -6.46 -19.52
CA LEU A 205 -0.76 -5.43 -20.47
C LEU A 205 0.46 -5.88 -21.28
N MET A 206 1.51 -6.34 -20.61
CA MET A 206 2.73 -6.78 -21.29
C MET A 206 2.48 -8.00 -22.18
N LEU A 207 1.71 -8.99 -21.72
CA LEU A 207 1.34 -10.16 -22.54
C LEU A 207 0.57 -9.76 -23.81
N GLN A 208 -0.37 -8.82 -23.69
CA GLN A 208 -1.10 -8.30 -24.85
C GLN A 208 -0.17 -7.56 -25.81
N LEU A 209 0.76 -6.75 -25.29
CA LEU A 209 1.73 -6.04 -26.11
C LEU A 209 2.66 -7.00 -26.85
N GLN A 210 3.18 -8.03 -26.17
CA GLN A 210 4.01 -9.08 -26.79
C GLN A 210 3.25 -9.77 -27.93
N LEU A 211 2.00 -10.17 -27.69
CA LEU A 211 1.18 -10.83 -28.70
C LEU A 211 0.99 -9.94 -29.94
N ILE A 212 0.62 -8.66 -29.75
CA ILE A 212 0.45 -7.73 -30.87
C ILE A 212 1.75 -7.58 -31.66
N LEU A 213 2.89 -7.48 -30.97
CA LEU A 213 4.20 -7.31 -31.60
C LEU A 213 4.63 -8.57 -32.37
N GLU A 214 4.40 -9.77 -31.84
CA GLU A 214 4.70 -11.04 -32.52
C GLU A 214 3.87 -11.18 -33.81
N HIS A 215 2.58 -10.82 -33.75
CA HIS A 215 1.71 -10.80 -34.92
C HIS A 215 2.13 -9.74 -35.95
N ALA A 216 2.55 -8.55 -35.50
CA ALA A 216 3.08 -7.51 -36.39
C ALA A 216 4.35 -7.98 -37.10
N CYS A 217 5.30 -8.58 -36.37
CA CYS A 217 6.52 -9.15 -36.93
C CYS A 217 6.21 -10.26 -37.94
N PHE A 218 5.29 -11.17 -37.62
CA PHE A 218 4.91 -12.25 -38.52
C PHE A 218 4.26 -11.73 -39.82
N SER A 219 3.32 -10.79 -39.71
CA SER A 219 2.71 -10.15 -40.88
C SER A 219 3.73 -9.42 -41.75
N PHE A 220 4.73 -8.76 -41.16
CA PHE A 220 5.85 -8.19 -41.90
C PHE A 220 6.69 -9.27 -42.58
N GLY A 221 7.03 -10.35 -41.85
CA GLY A 221 7.81 -11.46 -42.36
C GLY A 221 7.16 -12.15 -43.56
N GLN A 222 5.83 -12.30 -43.55
CA GLN A 222 5.09 -12.86 -44.69
C GLN A 222 5.22 -12.01 -45.96
N ARG A 223 5.33 -10.67 -45.82
CA ARG A 223 5.44 -9.76 -46.96
C ARG A 223 6.87 -9.63 -47.47
N GLU A 224 7.81 -9.40 -46.56
CA GLU A 224 9.17 -8.99 -46.93
C GLU A 224 10.19 -10.14 -46.83
N MET A 225 9.86 -11.23 -46.12
CA MET A 225 10.86 -12.21 -45.66
C MET A 225 10.39 -13.67 -45.74
N GLN A 226 9.51 -14.00 -46.69
CA GLN A 226 8.90 -15.33 -46.80
C GLN A 226 9.94 -16.47 -46.83
N GLN A 227 11.06 -16.29 -47.55
CA GLN A 227 12.13 -17.31 -47.60
C GLN A 227 12.76 -17.61 -46.24
N THR A 228 12.81 -16.62 -45.33
CA THR A 228 13.28 -16.82 -43.96
C THR A 228 12.24 -17.56 -43.13
N LEU A 229 10.97 -17.20 -43.28
CA LEU A 229 9.86 -17.89 -42.60
C LEU A 229 9.79 -19.37 -43.01
N ASP A 230 9.96 -19.66 -44.31
CA ASP A 230 9.96 -21.03 -44.82
C ASP A 230 11.11 -21.86 -44.23
N LYS A 231 12.27 -21.24 -43.96
CA LYS A 231 13.41 -21.89 -43.28
C LYS A 231 13.15 -22.14 -41.80
N TRP A 232 12.35 -21.28 -41.16
CA TRP A 232 11.99 -21.43 -39.76
C TRP A 232 10.87 -22.46 -39.55
N ASP A 233 10.20 -22.89 -40.63
CA ASP A 233 9.13 -23.90 -40.60
C ASP A 233 8.01 -23.56 -39.60
N HIS A 234 7.69 -22.28 -39.49
CA HIS A 234 6.69 -21.75 -38.56
C HIS A 234 5.47 -21.24 -39.33
N SER A 235 4.30 -21.80 -39.00
CA SER A 235 3.04 -21.53 -39.71
C SER A 235 2.21 -20.39 -39.11
N CYS A 236 2.54 -19.93 -37.90
CA CYS A 236 1.80 -18.87 -37.21
C CYS A 236 2.71 -17.94 -36.41
N ALA A 237 2.15 -16.78 -36.03
CA ALA A 237 2.88 -15.75 -35.30
C ALA A 237 3.33 -16.21 -33.91
N GLU A 238 2.49 -16.99 -33.24
CA GLU A 238 2.69 -17.48 -31.87
C GLU A 238 3.80 -18.55 -31.77
N ALA A 239 4.24 -19.11 -32.91
CA ALA A 239 5.34 -20.07 -32.96
C ALA A 239 6.71 -19.40 -32.87
N ILE A 240 6.80 -18.08 -33.08
CA ILE A 240 8.06 -17.33 -33.09
C ILE A 240 8.04 -16.31 -31.96
N SER A 241 8.96 -16.48 -31.00
CA SER A 241 9.05 -15.56 -29.87
C SER A 241 9.48 -14.16 -30.30
N LEU A 242 9.02 -13.14 -29.58
CA LEU A 242 9.45 -11.76 -29.82
C LEU A 242 10.98 -11.61 -29.79
N GLN A 243 11.68 -12.24 -28.85
CA GLN A 243 13.15 -12.18 -28.79
C GLN A 243 13.80 -12.72 -30.08
N THR A 244 13.27 -13.80 -30.66
CA THR A 244 13.78 -14.36 -31.92
C THR A 244 13.68 -13.35 -33.07
N TRP A 245 12.56 -12.64 -33.15
CA TRP A 245 12.39 -11.54 -34.12
C TRP A 245 13.40 -10.41 -33.88
N ILE A 246 13.56 -10.01 -32.63
CA ILE A 246 14.46 -8.93 -32.25
C ILE A 246 15.92 -9.27 -32.58
N ASP A 247 16.39 -10.46 -32.22
CA ASP A 247 17.74 -10.93 -32.54
C ASP A 247 17.97 -10.99 -34.05
N PHE A 248 16.96 -11.45 -34.79
CA PHE A 248 17.01 -11.50 -36.23
C PHE A 248 17.13 -10.09 -36.85
N PHE A 249 16.34 -9.12 -36.38
CA PHE A 249 16.38 -7.74 -36.88
C PHE A 249 17.62 -6.96 -36.45
N GLN A 250 18.24 -7.31 -35.32
CA GLN A 250 19.53 -6.71 -34.93
C GLN A 250 20.66 -7.14 -35.87
N ASN A 251 20.63 -8.41 -36.29
CA ASN A 251 21.63 -9.03 -37.16
C ASN A 251 21.43 -8.67 -38.63
N ASN A 252 20.18 -8.57 -39.08
CA ASN A 252 19.88 -8.18 -40.46
C ASN A 252 19.83 -6.66 -40.59
N LYS A 253 20.47 -6.12 -41.63
CA LYS A 253 20.45 -4.67 -41.91
C LYS A 253 19.10 -4.17 -42.44
N THR A 254 18.03 -4.96 -42.36
CA THR A 254 16.71 -4.71 -42.96
C THR A 254 16.14 -3.34 -42.60
N PHE A 255 16.31 -2.90 -41.35
CA PHE A 255 15.79 -1.61 -40.87
C PHE A 255 16.86 -0.53 -40.69
N LYS A 256 18.13 -0.83 -40.96
CA LYS A 256 19.25 0.11 -40.72
C LYS A 256 19.29 1.14 -41.84
N THR A 257 19.12 2.41 -41.46
CA THR A 257 19.30 3.59 -42.30
C THR A 257 20.31 4.53 -41.63
N GLU A 258 20.90 5.47 -42.38
CA GLU A 258 21.83 6.45 -41.79
C GLU A 258 21.19 7.25 -40.64
N GLY A 259 19.89 7.52 -40.71
CA GLY A 259 19.16 8.31 -39.72
C GLY A 259 18.81 7.58 -38.42
N ASN A 260 18.86 6.24 -38.37
CA ASN A 260 18.41 5.46 -37.21
C ASN A 260 19.45 4.47 -36.66
N ALA A 261 20.70 4.55 -37.12
CA ALA A 261 21.75 3.60 -36.76
C ALA A 261 21.98 3.48 -35.24
N GLU A 262 21.83 4.58 -34.49
CA GLU A 262 22.00 4.61 -33.03
C GLU A 262 20.71 4.33 -32.25
N SER A 263 19.54 4.71 -32.78
CA SER A 263 18.25 4.56 -32.10
C SER A 263 17.66 3.16 -32.28
N LEU A 264 17.85 2.54 -33.45
CA LEU A 264 17.28 1.23 -33.76
C LEU A 264 17.70 0.13 -32.77
N PRO A 265 19.00 -0.03 -32.39
CA PRO A 265 19.38 -1.01 -31.39
C PRO A 265 18.73 -0.77 -30.02
N LYS A 266 18.53 0.50 -29.63
CA LYS A 266 17.87 0.86 -28.38
C LYS A 266 16.39 0.51 -28.41
N LEU A 267 15.72 0.81 -29.52
CA LEU A 267 14.31 0.45 -29.76
C LEU A 267 14.12 -1.07 -29.72
N LEU A 268 14.90 -1.81 -30.49
CA LEU A 268 14.86 -3.27 -30.54
C LEU A 268 15.16 -3.89 -29.16
N GLY A 269 16.16 -3.36 -28.45
CA GLY A 269 16.46 -3.77 -27.08
C GLY A 269 15.31 -3.49 -26.11
N SER A 270 14.62 -2.37 -26.27
CA SER A 270 13.46 -2.02 -25.44
C SER A 270 12.27 -2.94 -25.71
N VAL A 271 11.97 -3.22 -26.98
CA VAL A 271 10.91 -4.15 -27.37
C VAL A 271 11.21 -5.57 -26.87
N GLY A 272 12.46 -6.05 -26.99
CA GLY A 272 12.87 -7.34 -26.44
C GLY A 272 12.71 -7.42 -24.91
N ARG A 273 12.91 -6.31 -24.19
CA ARG A 273 12.69 -6.26 -22.73
C ARG A 273 11.23 -6.51 -22.33
N ILE A 274 10.24 -6.30 -23.20
CA ILE A 274 8.83 -6.61 -22.91
C ILE A 274 8.69 -8.09 -22.53
N GLN A 275 9.34 -8.98 -23.28
CA GLN A 275 9.33 -10.42 -23.00
C GLN A 275 10.04 -10.73 -21.66
N ASN A 276 11.14 -10.06 -21.35
CA ASN A 276 11.83 -10.21 -20.06
C ASN A 276 10.95 -9.78 -18.86
N VAL A 277 10.19 -8.70 -18.99
CA VAL A 277 9.22 -8.28 -17.96
C VAL A 277 8.19 -9.39 -17.72
N ILE A 278 7.74 -10.06 -18.78
CA ILE A 278 6.75 -11.13 -18.68
C ILE A 278 7.35 -12.38 -18.01
N ILE A 279 8.55 -12.79 -18.43
CA ILE A 279 9.23 -13.99 -17.92
C ILE A 279 9.62 -13.80 -16.45
N TYR A 280 10.33 -12.72 -16.13
CA TYR A 280 10.91 -12.47 -14.80
C TYR A 280 9.95 -11.70 -13.88
N ARG A 281 8.76 -11.34 -14.37
CA ARG A 281 7.73 -10.59 -13.62
C ARG A 281 8.25 -9.28 -13.04
N LEU A 282 9.12 -8.60 -13.78
CA LEU A 282 9.77 -7.37 -13.33
C LEU A 282 8.73 -6.33 -12.91
N ASN A 283 9.05 -5.57 -11.87
CA ASN A 283 8.23 -4.43 -11.49
C ASN A 283 8.44 -3.32 -12.51
N LEU A 284 7.35 -2.65 -12.85
CA LEU A 284 7.37 -1.50 -13.73
C LEU A 284 6.66 -0.33 -13.05
N ASN A 285 7.31 0.82 -13.05
CA ASN A 285 6.66 2.09 -12.80
C ASN A 285 5.89 2.53 -14.05
N PHE A 286 5.08 3.58 -13.89
CA PHE A 286 4.23 4.06 -14.97
C PHE A 286 4.99 4.70 -16.14
N GLU A 287 6.14 5.30 -15.88
CA GLU A 287 7.01 5.91 -16.90
C GLU A 287 7.58 4.82 -17.82
N GLU A 288 8.06 3.71 -17.23
CA GLU A 288 8.54 2.54 -17.97
C GLU A 288 7.45 1.89 -18.83
N VAL A 289 6.22 1.79 -18.30
CA VAL A 289 5.08 1.25 -19.06
C VAL A 289 4.77 2.12 -20.26
N ASN A 290 4.74 3.45 -20.07
CA ASN A 290 4.48 4.36 -21.17
C ASN A 290 5.58 4.28 -22.23
N GLN A 291 6.84 4.16 -21.79
CA GLN A 291 7.97 3.98 -22.71
C GLN A 291 7.84 2.71 -23.54
N PHE A 292 7.45 1.56 -22.94
CA PHE A 292 7.22 0.34 -23.72
C PHE A 292 6.11 0.48 -24.76
N LEU A 293 5.05 1.24 -24.45
CA LEU A 293 3.97 1.48 -25.39
C LEU A 293 4.39 2.39 -26.54
N LEU A 294 5.20 3.42 -26.25
CA LEU A 294 5.80 4.30 -27.26
C LEU A 294 6.76 3.54 -28.18
N ASP A 295 7.65 2.75 -27.59
CA ASP A 295 8.62 1.93 -28.31
C ASP A 295 7.90 0.87 -29.18
N ALA A 296 6.84 0.24 -28.66
CA ALA A 296 6.01 -0.68 -29.44
C ALA A 296 5.32 0.03 -30.61
N GLU A 297 4.80 1.24 -30.40
CA GLU A 297 4.17 2.04 -31.47
C GLU A 297 5.19 2.41 -32.56
N GLU A 298 6.38 2.87 -32.17
CA GLU A 298 7.47 3.18 -33.10
C GLU A 298 7.93 1.94 -33.87
N PHE A 299 8.09 0.82 -33.19
CA PHE A 299 8.49 -0.43 -33.83
C PHE A 299 7.45 -0.93 -34.83
N ILE A 300 6.16 -0.88 -34.51
CA ILE A 300 5.08 -1.26 -35.44
C ILE A 300 5.06 -0.35 -36.68
N ARG A 301 5.39 0.95 -36.53
CA ARG A 301 5.56 1.85 -37.68
C ARG A 301 6.73 1.45 -38.57
N LEU A 302 7.83 0.97 -38.00
CA LEU A 302 8.97 0.44 -38.79
C LEU A 302 8.60 -0.82 -39.58
N LEU A 303 7.72 -1.65 -39.03
CA LEU A 303 7.20 -2.85 -39.70
C LEU A 303 6.17 -2.52 -40.80
N ASP A 304 5.72 -1.27 -40.89
CA ASP A 304 4.65 -0.83 -41.80
C ASP A 304 3.40 -1.72 -41.71
N THR A 305 2.89 -1.91 -40.49
CA THR A 305 1.71 -2.74 -40.22
C THR A 305 0.59 -1.94 -39.54
N PRO A 306 -0.19 -1.14 -40.30
CA PRO A 306 -1.13 -0.16 -39.74
C PRO A 306 -2.23 -0.78 -38.87
N LEU A 307 -2.66 -2.01 -39.17
CA LEU A 307 -3.69 -2.71 -38.37
C LEU A 307 -3.28 -2.89 -36.90
N TYR A 308 -2.01 -3.20 -36.62
CA TYR A 308 -1.53 -3.36 -35.25
C TYR A 308 -1.24 -2.01 -34.59
N LEU A 309 -0.94 -0.99 -35.39
CA LEU A 309 -0.77 0.38 -34.91
C LEU A 309 -2.09 0.91 -34.33
N ASP A 310 -3.20 0.65 -35.04
CA ASP A 310 -4.55 1.00 -34.60
C ASP A 310 -4.99 0.26 -33.32
N ALA A 311 -4.36 -0.87 -32.99
CA ALA A 311 -4.60 -1.59 -31.74
C ALA A 311 -3.80 -1.01 -30.55
N VAL A 312 -2.53 -0.65 -30.75
CA VAL A 312 -1.65 -0.16 -29.66
C VAL A 312 -1.90 1.31 -29.34
N LYS A 313 -2.21 2.14 -30.34
CA LYS A 313 -2.36 3.59 -30.16
C LYS A 313 -3.49 3.98 -29.19
N PRO A 314 -4.70 3.41 -29.25
CA PRO A 314 -5.75 3.69 -28.26
C PRO A 314 -5.37 3.23 -26.85
N LEU A 315 -4.67 2.10 -26.74
CA LEU A 315 -4.19 1.57 -25.47
C LEU A 315 -3.20 2.52 -24.81
N ARG A 316 -2.24 3.05 -25.57
CA ARG A 316 -1.30 4.08 -25.09
C ARG A 316 -2.03 5.35 -24.65
N GLN A 317 -2.90 5.90 -25.50
CA GLN A 317 -3.66 7.13 -25.19
C GLN A 317 -4.46 6.98 -23.88
N ARG A 318 -5.13 5.83 -23.71
CA ARG A 318 -5.90 5.57 -22.49
C ARG A 318 -5.03 5.48 -21.25
N ILE A 319 -3.84 4.87 -21.36
CA ILE A 319 -2.90 4.78 -20.26
C ILE A 319 -2.36 6.17 -19.92
N GLU A 320 -1.95 6.97 -20.90
CA GLU A 320 -1.51 8.36 -20.69
C GLU A 320 -2.58 9.22 -19.98
N GLU A 321 -3.84 9.10 -20.38
CA GLU A 321 -4.97 9.78 -19.71
C GLU A 321 -5.06 9.39 -18.23
N VAL A 322 -5.00 8.08 -17.94
CA VAL A 322 -5.06 7.55 -16.57
C VAL A 322 -3.87 8.06 -15.74
N LEU A 323 -2.67 8.10 -16.33
CA LEU A 323 -1.49 8.64 -15.66
C LEU A 323 -1.62 10.13 -15.35
N LEU A 324 -2.13 10.91 -16.29
CA LEU A 324 -2.37 12.34 -16.12
C LEU A 324 -3.38 12.62 -15.01
N MET A 325 -4.46 11.85 -14.93
CA MET A 325 -5.45 11.96 -13.84
C MET A 325 -4.83 11.57 -12.50
N ALA A 326 -4.16 10.42 -12.43
CA ALA A 326 -3.53 9.96 -11.20
C ALA A 326 -2.51 10.97 -10.67
N ASN A 327 -1.71 11.59 -11.55
CA ASN A 327 -0.73 12.61 -11.18
C ASN A 327 -1.37 13.85 -10.55
N ARG A 328 -2.53 14.29 -11.06
CA ARG A 328 -3.30 15.39 -10.47
C ARG A 328 -3.85 15.02 -9.10
N ASP A 329 -4.42 13.82 -8.97
CA ASP A 329 -4.97 13.34 -7.71
C ASP A 329 -3.89 13.22 -6.63
N ALA A 330 -2.72 12.66 -6.97
CA ALA A 330 -1.60 12.55 -6.04
C ALA A 330 -1.11 13.93 -5.58
N ALA A 331 -0.98 14.90 -6.50
CA ALA A 331 -0.60 16.27 -6.14
C ALA A 331 -1.63 16.92 -5.21
N SER A 332 -2.94 16.71 -5.47
CA SER A 332 -4.00 17.21 -4.60
C SER A 332 -3.93 16.60 -3.20
N ILE A 333 -3.70 15.29 -3.11
CA ILE A 333 -3.58 14.58 -1.82
C ILE A 333 -2.38 15.09 -1.03
N HIS A 334 -1.23 15.29 -1.69
CA HIS A 334 -0.03 15.84 -1.04
C HIS A 334 -0.28 17.25 -0.51
N ASN A 335 -0.86 18.13 -1.32
CA ASN A 335 -1.17 19.50 -0.88
C ASN A 335 -2.15 19.53 0.30
N GLU A 336 -3.17 18.66 0.31
CA GLU A 336 -4.10 18.54 1.44
C GLU A 336 -3.39 18.03 2.69
N ALA A 337 -2.53 17.03 2.56
CA ALA A 337 -1.75 16.48 3.66
C ALA A 337 -0.80 17.52 4.25
N ASP A 338 -0.05 18.23 3.41
CA ASP A 338 0.87 19.30 3.82
C ASP A 338 0.12 20.43 4.54
N GLY A 339 -1.06 20.81 4.04
CA GLY A 339 -1.92 21.79 4.71
C GLY A 339 -2.35 21.35 6.11
N LYS A 340 -2.77 20.09 6.28
CA LYS A 340 -3.15 19.54 7.59
C LYS A 340 -1.96 19.42 8.54
N VAL A 341 -0.79 19.06 8.03
CA VAL A 341 0.45 18.99 8.84
C VAL A 341 0.82 20.38 9.35
N ALA A 342 0.78 21.40 8.50
CA ALA A 342 1.03 22.78 8.89
C ALA A 342 0.03 23.30 9.94
N GLU A 343 -1.25 22.94 9.82
CA GLU A 343 -2.26 23.28 10.82
C GLU A 343 -1.97 22.63 12.18
N ILE A 344 -1.59 21.35 12.19
CA ILE A 344 -1.22 20.63 13.42
C ILE A 344 0.00 21.28 14.07
N GLU A 345 1.01 21.67 13.29
CA GLU A 345 2.19 22.38 13.81
C GLU A 345 1.82 23.72 14.44
N ALA A 346 0.96 24.51 13.79
CA ALA A 346 0.47 25.77 14.36
C ALA A 346 -0.35 25.57 15.66
N GLN A 347 -1.14 24.50 15.74
CA GLN A 347 -1.85 24.14 16.97
C GLN A 347 -0.90 23.73 18.10
N ARG A 348 0.14 22.94 17.80
CA ARG A 348 1.17 22.54 18.76
C ARG A 348 1.91 23.75 19.32
N GLU A 349 2.28 24.70 18.47
CA GLU A 349 2.97 25.92 18.90
C GLU A 349 2.10 26.78 19.83
N ARG A 350 0.80 26.89 19.51
CA ARG A 350 -0.18 27.59 20.36
C ARG A 350 -0.29 26.94 21.75
N LEU A 351 -0.45 25.62 21.77
CA LEU A 351 -0.54 24.86 23.02
C LEU A 351 0.75 24.99 23.85
N ASN A 352 1.92 24.99 23.21
CA ASN A 352 3.19 25.20 23.91
C ASN A 352 3.25 26.60 24.57
N ARG A 353 2.79 27.64 23.88
CA ARG A 353 2.70 29.01 24.45
C ARG A 353 1.73 29.08 25.62
N GLU A 354 0.60 28.39 25.55
CA GLU A 354 -0.36 28.30 26.66
C GLU A 354 0.25 27.56 27.86
N GLU A 355 0.92 26.43 27.63
CA GLU A 355 1.59 25.64 28.66
C GLU A 355 2.67 26.45 29.40
N GLU A 356 3.50 27.19 28.65
CA GLU A 356 4.48 28.11 29.23
C GLU A 356 3.83 29.21 30.06
N GLY A 357 2.67 29.73 29.63
CA GLY A 357 1.89 30.70 30.39
C GLY A 357 1.41 30.13 31.73
N VAL A 358 0.88 28.90 31.73
CA VAL A 358 0.45 28.22 32.96
C VAL A 358 1.61 27.96 33.91
N LYS A 359 2.77 27.52 33.37
CA LYS A 359 3.99 27.31 34.16
C LYS A 359 4.45 28.60 34.82
N ARG A 360 4.54 29.71 34.07
CA ARG A 360 4.90 31.02 34.62
C ARG A 360 3.96 31.47 35.74
N HIS A 361 2.64 31.39 35.50
CA HIS A 361 1.66 31.81 36.50
C HIS A 361 1.75 30.97 37.79
N ARG A 362 1.98 29.66 37.66
CA ARG A 362 2.21 28.80 38.81
C ARG A 362 3.46 29.21 39.58
N ASP A 363 4.56 29.44 38.89
CA ASP A 363 5.85 29.77 39.50
C ASP A 363 5.77 31.15 40.20
N GLU A 364 5.14 32.15 39.58
CA GLU A 364 4.83 33.45 40.20
C GLU A 364 3.98 33.32 41.48
N ASN A 365 2.95 32.47 41.47
CA ASN A 365 2.13 32.23 42.66
C ASN A 365 2.93 31.58 43.79
N LEU A 366 3.85 30.65 43.47
CA LEU A 366 4.72 30.03 44.46
C LEU A 366 5.71 31.04 45.05
N ASP A 367 6.27 31.93 44.23
CA ASP A 367 7.15 33.01 44.67
C ASP A 367 6.41 33.99 45.59
N ASN A 368 5.19 34.41 45.23
CA ASN A 368 4.36 35.28 46.07
C ASN A 368 4.03 34.64 47.43
N ILE A 369 3.74 33.34 47.47
CA ILE A 369 3.50 32.60 48.72
C ILE A 369 4.78 32.60 49.57
N ARG A 370 5.93 32.33 48.95
CA ARG A 370 7.21 32.32 49.64
C ARG A 370 7.54 33.69 50.24
N ASP A 371 7.38 34.77 49.48
CA ASP A 371 7.65 36.14 49.94
C ASP A 371 6.74 36.54 51.10
N SER A 372 5.46 36.14 51.06
CA SER A 372 4.52 36.34 52.17
C SER A 372 4.95 35.58 53.43
N ILE A 373 5.38 34.32 53.29
CA ILE A 373 5.88 33.51 54.42
C ILE A 373 7.14 34.14 55.01
N GLU A 374 8.09 34.56 54.16
CA GLU A 374 9.29 35.26 54.62
C GLU A 374 8.88 36.53 55.40
N HIS A 375 7.99 37.36 54.85
CA HIS A 375 7.52 38.58 55.51
C HIS A 375 6.93 38.31 56.91
N ASP A 376 6.04 37.32 57.02
CA ASP A 376 5.40 36.95 58.29
C ASP A 376 6.41 36.43 59.32
N ILE A 377 7.40 35.64 58.90
CA ILE A 377 8.48 35.16 59.78
C ILE A 377 9.27 36.35 60.34
N PHE A 378 9.67 37.29 59.49
CA PHE A 378 10.43 38.46 59.93
C PHE A 378 9.61 39.39 60.83
N ALA A 379 8.31 39.54 60.57
CA ALA A 379 7.40 40.28 61.44
C ALA A 379 7.28 39.61 62.83
N ALA A 380 7.10 38.29 62.87
CA ALA A 380 7.06 37.51 64.12
C ALA A 380 8.38 37.59 64.91
N MET A 381 9.52 37.54 64.21
CA MET A 381 10.84 37.75 64.83
C MET A 381 10.97 39.15 65.45
N GLY A 382 10.42 40.18 64.81
CA GLY A 382 10.36 41.54 65.36
C GLY A 382 9.54 41.61 66.64
N GLN A 383 8.33 41.05 66.64
CA GLN A 383 7.45 40.99 67.82
C GLN A 383 8.09 40.23 68.99
N ALA A 384 8.78 39.12 68.71
CA ALA A 384 9.49 38.34 69.73
C ALA A 384 10.60 39.15 70.40
N LYS A 385 11.32 39.98 69.63
CA LYS A 385 12.33 40.91 70.16
C LYS A 385 11.72 41.98 71.06
N ASP A 386 10.61 42.60 70.64
CA ASP A 386 9.93 43.61 71.45
C ASP A 386 9.43 43.04 72.79
N THR A 387 9.09 41.76 72.81
CA THR A 387 8.67 41.04 74.03
C THR A 387 9.84 40.67 74.94
N LEU A 388 11.06 40.52 74.41
CA LEU A 388 12.26 40.08 75.14
C LEU A 388 13.49 40.98 74.84
N PRO A 389 13.48 42.25 75.28
CA PRO A 389 14.48 43.24 74.89
C PRO A 389 15.91 42.95 75.37
N ASP A 390 16.07 42.20 76.46
CA ASP A 390 17.36 41.97 77.13
C ASP A 390 18.20 40.80 76.60
N ILE A 391 17.71 40.05 75.59
CA ILE A 391 18.36 38.82 75.09
C ILE A 391 19.26 39.08 73.87
N GLY A 392 19.35 40.33 73.39
CA GLY A 392 20.29 40.71 72.33
C GLY A 392 20.00 40.08 70.96
N LEU A 393 18.71 39.99 70.56
CA LEU A 393 18.32 39.50 69.23
C LEU A 393 18.72 40.50 68.12
N ALA A 394 19.28 39.97 67.03
CA ALA A 394 19.88 40.72 65.91
C ALA A 394 18.88 41.67 65.20
N GLU A 395 19.40 42.69 64.52
CA GLU A 395 18.57 43.62 63.73
C GLU A 395 18.00 42.94 62.48
N ASN A 396 16.66 42.88 62.40
CA ASN A 396 15.94 42.44 61.21
C ASN A 396 16.07 43.53 60.14
N ARG A 397 17.01 43.37 59.21
CA ARG A 397 17.19 44.31 58.09
C ARG A 397 16.47 43.76 56.86
N TRP A 398 15.16 44.02 56.76
CA TRP A 398 14.46 43.91 55.48
C TRP A 398 14.79 45.16 54.66
N LYS A 399 15.50 45.03 53.54
CA LYS A 399 15.66 46.12 52.57
C LYS A 399 14.52 46.00 51.57
N ASN A 400 13.70 47.04 51.48
CA ASN A 400 12.63 47.19 50.49
C ASN A 400 13.16 47.09 49.06
#